data_AF-A0A522RMC1-F1
#
_entry.id   AF-A0A522RMC1-F1
#
_cell.length_a   1.000
_cell.length_b   1.000
_cell.length_c   1.000
_cell.angle_alpha   90.00
_cell.angle_beta   90.00
_cell.angle_gamma   90.00
#
_symmetry.space_group_name_H-M   'P 1'
#
loop_
_entity.id
_entity.type
_entity.pdbx_description
1 polymer ?
#
loop_
_entity_poly.entity_id
_entity_poly.type
_entity_poly.pdbx_seq_one_letter_code
_entity_poly.pdbx_strand_id
1 'polypeptide(L)'
;MESTEATPRAVVYSALLHLGIVAFLALAMLNCTHWEAVADTLRLPESWRPVTCTRMELLKGPIIEATLVGPVGAPPPPTARHARKASPHHEQKVEPKPVPPPPAPVKVLPTPVPQPQLKDQEKIAQIAQQKAEQAQKAQEQEQKQRMAELTKQKEAERILKELAKVQAQSQAQQRQVNLEKQKAEQLADLSKASESQNSQNVPVAKQAMTGQAGASNDAYIAALQNAITQNWLRPDNIPAGVDCPVDIVQIPGGQVISAKVLPSCPFDAAAKHSVENAIYRASPLPYKGFEKQFRREITFNFRVTSSQ
;
A
#
# COMPACT_ATOMS: atom_id res chain seq x y z
N MET A 1 -52.45 -23.37 -7.26
CA MET A 1 -52.12 -23.48 -8.69
C MET A 1 -50.78 -22.82 -8.89
N GLU A 2 -49.86 -23.64 -9.36
CA GLU A 2 -48.42 -23.56 -9.21
C GLU A 2 -47.82 -22.57 -10.21
N SER A 3 -46.98 -21.65 -9.72
CA SER A 3 -46.26 -20.67 -10.54
C SER A 3 -44.98 -21.29 -11.11
N THR A 4 -45.10 -22.42 -11.83
CA THR A 4 -43.96 -23.18 -12.36
C THR A 4 -43.31 -22.51 -13.58
N GLU A 5 -43.91 -21.45 -14.13
CA GLU A 5 -43.34 -20.63 -15.23
C GLU A 5 -42.48 -19.44 -14.75
N ALA A 6 -42.57 -19.02 -13.48
CA ALA A 6 -41.87 -17.82 -13.01
C ALA A 6 -40.39 -18.07 -12.69
N THR A 7 -40.06 -19.28 -12.25
CA THR A 7 -38.70 -19.71 -11.89
C THR A 7 -37.68 -19.67 -13.03
N PRO A 8 -37.95 -20.18 -14.26
CA PRO A 8 -36.96 -20.14 -15.33
C PRO A 8 -36.67 -18.72 -15.80
N ARG A 9 -37.68 -17.85 -15.88
CA ARG A 9 -37.48 -16.45 -16.26
C ARG A 9 -36.69 -15.68 -15.21
N ALA A 10 -36.98 -15.89 -13.93
CA ALA A 10 -36.22 -15.27 -12.84
C ALA A 10 -34.75 -15.71 -12.84
N VAL A 11 -34.46 -16.97 -13.13
CA VAL A 11 -33.08 -17.48 -13.26
C VAL A 11 -32.38 -16.86 -14.47
N VAL A 12 -33.05 -16.73 -15.61
CA VAL A 12 -32.49 -16.07 -16.81
C VAL A 12 -32.21 -14.60 -16.55
N TYR A 13 -33.13 -13.86 -15.92
CA TYR A 13 -32.89 -12.46 -15.56
C TYR A 13 -31.75 -12.30 -14.55
N SER A 14 -31.64 -13.19 -13.57
CA SER A 14 -30.52 -13.21 -12.63
C SER A 14 -29.19 -13.47 -13.36
N ALA A 15 -29.16 -14.46 -14.27
CA ALA A 15 -27.96 -14.77 -15.05
C ALA A 15 -27.54 -13.60 -15.97
N LEU A 16 -28.49 -12.93 -16.61
CA LEU A 16 -28.23 -11.73 -17.43
C LEU A 16 -27.71 -10.57 -16.58
N LEU A 17 -28.26 -10.37 -15.39
CA LEU A 17 -27.81 -9.34 -14.46
C LEU A 17 -26.37 -9.62 -13.97
N HIS A 18 -26.05 -10.87 -13.66
CA HIS A 18 -24.70 -11.26 -13.26
C HIS A 18 -23.70 -11.12 -14.42
N LEU A 19 -24.08 -11.49 -15.65
CA LEU A 19 -23.25 -11.25 -16.83
C LEU A 19 -23.00 -9.75 -17.07
N GLY A 20 -24.02 -8.91 -16.88
CA GLY A 20 -23.88 -7.45 -16.95
C GLY A 20 -22.91 -6.91 -15.91
N ILE A 21 -22.99 -7.38 -14.66
CA ILE A 21 -22.08 -6.99 -13.58
C ILE A 21 -20.65 -7.45 -13.86
N VAL A 22 -20.45 -8.69 -14.33
CA VAL A 22 -19.11 -9.20 -14.66
C VAL A 22 -18.51 -8.42 -15.84
N ALA A 23 -19.30 -8.10 -16.87
CA ALA A 23 -18.85 -7.27 -17.99
C ALA A 23 -18.49 -5.85 -17.52
N PHE A 24 -19.28 -5.26 -16.63
CA PHE A 24 -19.00 -3.95 -16.04
C PHE A 24 -17.71 -3.94 -15.20
N LEU A 25 -17.51 -4.95 -14.36
CA LEU A 25 -16.31 -5.10 -13.55
C LEU A 25 -15.06 -5.35 -14.41
N ALA A 26 -15.19 -6.13 -15.48
CA ALA A 26 -14.10 -6.34 -16.45
C ALA A 26 -13.73 -5.02 -17.16
N LEU A 27 -14.73 -4.24 -17.57
CA LEU A 27 -14.55 -2.92 -18.18
C LEU A 27 -13.90 -1.91 -17.22
N ALA A 28 -14.24 -1.97 -15.93
CA ALA A 28 -13.65 -1.14 -14.87
C ALA A 28 -12.20 -1.53 -14.52
N MET A 29 -11.79 -2.77 -14.80
CA MET A 29 -10.42 -3.28 -14.59
C MET A 29 -9.48 -3.01 -15.79
N LEU A 30 -9.97 -2.47 -16.91
CA LEU A 30 -9.12 -2.18 -18.07
C LEU A 30 -8.22 -0.97 -17.82
N ASN A 31 -6.94 -1.13 -18.14
CA ASN A 31 -5.93 -0.08 -18.03
C ASN A 31 -6.26 1.14 -18.92
N CYS A 32 -5.83 2.33 -18.48
CA CYS A 32 -5.98 3.62 -19.20
C CYS A 32 -5.67 3.53 -20.71
N THR A 33 -4.67 2.73 -21.09
CA THR A 33 -4.22 2.58 -22.48
C THR A 33 -5.21 1.81 -23.36
N HIS A 34 -5.96 0.86 -22.81
CA HIS A 34 -6.99 0.14 -23.55
C HIS A 34 -8.25 0.98 -23.76
N TRP A 35 -8.58 1.84 -22.79
CA TRP A 35 -9.69 2.79 -22.92
C TRP A 35 -9.45 3.81 -24.04
N GLU A 36 -8.25 4.37 -24.14
CA GLU A 36 -7.85 5.26 -25.25
C GLU A 36 -7.90 4.53 -26.61
N ALA A 37 -7.38 3.30 -26.70
CA ALA A 37 -7.43 2.52 -27.94
C ALA A 37 -8.86 2.21 -28.41
N VAL A 38 -9.77 1.93 -27.48
CA VAL A 38 -11.18 1.70 -27.79
C VAL A 38 -11.90 3.02 -28.16
N ALA A 39 -11.59 4.12 -27.47
CA ALA A 39 -12.14 5.44 -27.80
C ALA A 39 -11.68 5.94 -29.19
N ASP A 40 -10.44 5.64 -29.57
CA ASP A 40 -9.88 5.98 -30.88
C ASP A 40 -10.48 5.13 -32.00
N THR A 41 -10.70 3.83 -31.77
CA THR A 41 -11.34 2.95 -32.77
C THR A 41 -12.80 3.33 -33.01
N LEU A 42 -13.51 3.79 -31.97
CA LEU A 42 -14.88 4.29 -32.06
C LEU A 42 -14.97 5.77 -32.50
N ARG A 43 -13.84 6.43 -32.78
CA ARG A 43 -13.74 7.84 -33.19
C ARG A 43 -14.56 8.80 -32.32
N LEU A 44 -14.55 8.57 -31.01
CA LEU A 44 -15.28 9.42 -30.08
C LEU A 44 -14.54 10.76 -29.89
N PRO A 45 -15.23 11.91 -30.01
CA PRO A 45 -14.63 13.22 -29.79
C PRO A 45 -14.16 13.36 -28.34
N GLU A 46 -13.07 14.10 -28.15
CA GLU A 46 -12.36 14.19 -26.88
C GLU A 46 -13.19 14.79 -25.74
N SER A 47 -14.19 15.60 -26.08
CA SER A 47 -15.16 16.16 -25.13
C SER A 47 -16.10 15.13 -24.50
N TRP A 48 -16.21 13.93 -25.07
CA TRP A 48 -17.09 12.85 -24.59
C TRP A 48 -16.32 11.72 -23.90
N ARG A 49 -15.00 11.88 -23.72
CA ARG A 49 -14.16 10.88 -23.05
C ARG A 49 -14.21 11.12 -21.53
N PRO A 50 -14.69 10.14 -20.72
CA PRO A 50 -14.83 10.30 -19.27
C PRO A 50 -13.48 10.32 -18.54
N VAL A 51 -12.40 9.88 -19.18
CA VAL A 51 -11.05 9.86 -18.61
C VAL A 51 -10.06 10.29 -19.70
N THR A 52 -9.50 11.49 -19.59
CA THR A 52 -8.37 11.93 -20.43
C THR A 52 -7.09 11.55 -19.69
N CYS A 53 -6.51 10.40 -20.05
CA CYS A 53 -5.22 10.02 -19.47
C CYS A 53 -4.17 10.96 -20.07
N THR A 54 -3.63 11.89 -19.28
CA THR A 54 -2.62 12.86 -19.73
C THR A 54 -1.46 12.11 -20.38
N ARG A 55 -1.39 12.15 -21.71
CA ARG A 55 -0.28 11.59 -22.46
C ARG A 55 0.94 12.42 -22.09
N MET A 56 1.74 11.93 -21.14
CA MET A 56 3.05 12.50 -20.87
C MET A 56 3.90 12.23 -22.11
N GLU A 57 3.88 13.20 -23.02
CA GLU A 57 4.72 13.22 -24.20
C GLU A 57 6.15 13.24 -23.69
N LEU A 58 6.83 12.11 -23.87
CA LEU A 58 8.19 11.91 -23.43
C LEU A 58 9.05 12.96 -24.13
N LEU A 59 9.40 14.04 -23.43
CA LEU A 59 10.27 15.07 -23.97
C LEU A 59 11.56 14.40 -24.42
N LYS A 60 11.75 14.33 -25.73
CA LYS A 60 12.99 13.95 -26.41
C LYS A 60 13.99 15.10 -26.24
N GLY A 61 14.39 15.34 -25.00
CA GLY A 61 15.45 16.27 -24.63
C GLY A 61 16.75 15.52 -24.35
N PRO A 62 17.92 16.12 -24.60
CA PRO A 62 19.20 15.55 -24.19
C PRO A 62 19.24 15.38 -22.66
N ILE A 63 19.84 14.28 -22.20
CA ILE A 63 20.00 13.92 -20.79
C ILE A 63 20.75 15.05 -20.07
N ILE A 64 20.10 15.65 -19.07
CA ILE A 64 20.74 16.61 -18.17
C ILE A 64 21.34 15.79 -17.02
N GLU A 65 22.64 15.55 -17.06
CA GLU A 65 23.37 14.97 -15.94
C GLU A 65 23.52 16.02 -14.84
N ALA A 66 22.78 15.86 -13.75
CA ALA A 66 22.97 16.68 -12.56
C ALA A 66 24.12 16.09 -11.72
N THR A 67 25.28 16.74 -11.75
CA THR A 67 26.35 16.46 -10.77
C THR A 67 25.97 17.11 -9.44
N LEU A 68 25.77 16.27 -8.42
CA LEU A 68 25.45 16.71 -7.07
C LEU A 68 26.70 17.34 -6.44
N VAL A 69 26.79 18.68 -6.43
CA VAL A 69 27.86 19.39 -5.72
C VAL A 69 27.55 19.34 -4.23
N GLY A 70 28.32 18.53 -3.49
CA GLY A 70 28.26 18.45 -2.03
C GLY A 70 28.68 19.77 -1.35
N PRO A 71 28.42 19.91 -0.04
CA PRO A 71 28.42 21.20 0.70
C PRO A 71 29.80 21.85 0.93
N VAL A 72 30.83 21.48 0.17
CA VAL A 72 32.20 21.99 0.32
C VAL A 72 32.70 22.59 -1.00
N GLY A 73 32.07 23.69 -1.41
CA GLY A 73 32.42 24.39 -2.65
C GLY A 73 31.89 25.81 -2.70
N ALA A 74 31.99 26.57 -1.61
CA ALA A 74 31.76 28.01 -1.65
C ALA A 74 33.03 28.73 -2.11
N PRO A 75 33.00 29.56 -3.19
CA PRO A 75 34.10 30.47 -3.46
C PRO A 75 34.23 31.48 -2.31
N PRO A 76 35.46 31.90 -1.94
CA PRO A 76 35.67 32.80 -0.82
C PRO A 76 34.97 34.15 -1.06
N PRO A 77 34.38 34.77 -0.03
CA PRO A 77 33.70 36.05 -0.18
C PRO A 77 34.71 37.13 -0.58
N PRO A 78 34.36 38.06 -1.49
CA PRO A 78 35.22 39.17 -1.83
C PRO A 78 35.48 40.03 -0.59
N THR A 79 36.76 40.29 -0.35
CA THR A 79 37.25 41.12 0.76
C THR A 79 36.56 42.48 0.78
N ALA A 80 35.89 42.78 1.90
CA ALA A 80 35.37 44.09 2.21
C ALA A 80 36.52 45.11 2.24
N ARG A 81 36.69 45.86 1.14
CA ARG A 81 37.48 47.08 1.13
C ARG A 81 36.62 48.20 1.70
N HIS A 82 37.00 48.60 2.92
CA HIS A 82 36.89 49.95 3.47
C HIS A 82 35.52 50.63 3.39
N ALA A 83 34.88 50.68 4.57
CA ALA A 83 33.98 51.75 4.96
C ALA A 83 34.55 53.12 4.54
N ARG A 84 34.06 53.65 3.42
CA ARG A 84 34.16 55.07 3.12
C ARG A 84 32.98 55.74 3.78
N LYS A 85 33.29 56.47 4.85
CA LYS A 85 32.43 57.50 5.42
C LYS A 85 31.77 58.29 4.31
N ALA A 86 30.45 58.36 4.35
CA ALA A 86 29.70 59.38 3.65
C ALA A 86 30.18 60.75 4.18
N SER A 87 30.63 61.58 3.27
CA SER A 87 30.64 63.04 3.42
C SER A 87 30.31 63.66 2.07
N PRO A 88 29.67 64.84 2.09
CA PRO A 88 28.66 65.21 1.11
C PRO A 88 29.26 65.75 -0.17
N HIS A 89 28.43 65.71 -1.22
CA HIS A 89 28.71 66.30 -2.51
C HIS A 89 29.04 67.79 -2.38
N HIS A 90 30.05 68.19 -3.13
CA HIS A 90 30.62 69.52 -3.19
C HIS A 90 29.64 70.48 -3.86
N GLU A 91 29.30 71.54 -3.12
CA GLU A 91 28.57 72.71 -3.56
C GLU A 91 29.37 73.47 -4.65
N GLN A 92 28.61 74.08 -5.54
CA GLN A 92 29.01 74.78 -6.75
C GLN A 92 29.90 76.02 -6.48
N LYS A 93 30.90 76.18 -7.34
CA LYS A 93 31.84 77.31 -7.46
C LYS A 93 31.14 78.67 -7.57
N VAL A 94 31.50 79.64 -6.72
CA VAL A 94 31.42 81.09 -7.03
C VAL A 94 32.61 81.82 -6.41
N GLU A 95 33.29 82.65 -7.21
CA GLU A 95 34.48 83.45 -6.87
C GLU A 95 34.07 84.82 -6.26
N PRO A 96 34.93 85.51 -5.46
CA PRO A 96 34.51 86.50 -4.50
C PRO A 96 34.74 87.95 -4.95
N LYS A 97 34.06 88.91 -4.30
CA LYS A 97 34.62 90.24 -4.03
C LYS A 97 34.03 90.84 -2.75
N PRO A 98 34.85 91.46 -1.87
CA PRO A 98 34.39 92.12 -0.63
C PRO A 98 34.37 93.65 -0.77
N VAL A 99 33.52 94.35 0.01
CA VAL A 99 33.78 95.60 0.80
C VAL A 99 32.58 95.86 1.76
N PRO A 100 32.77 96.31 3.03
CA PRO A 100 31.71 96.57 4.04
C PRO A 100 31.46 98.09 4.32
N PRO A 101 30.78 98.50 5.43
CA PRO A 101 29.39 99.00 5.61
C PRO A 101 29.34 100.53 5.97
N PRO A 102 28.24 101.26 6.40
CA PRO A 102 27.29 101.06 7.56
C PRO A 102 25.87 101.72 7.37
N PRO A 103 25.08 102.15 8.41
CA PRO A 103 24.40 101.43 9.51
C PRO A 103 22.85 101.61 9.61
N ALA A 104 22.15 100.60 10.18
CA ALA A 104 20.92 100.57 11.06
C ALA A 104 19.60 101.35 10.70
N PRO A 105 18.41 101.15 11.35
CA PRO A 105 17.90 100.07 12.25
C PRO A 105 16.42 99.59 11.96
N VAL A 106 15.92 98.66 12.82
CA VAL A 106 14.54 98.51 13.36
C VAL A 106 13.76 97.20 13.06
N LYS A 107 13.64 96.38 14.13
CA LYS A 107 12.58 95.47 14.61
C LYS A 107 11.51 94.92 13.63
N VAL A 108 11.40 93.59 13.59
CA VAL A 108 10.11 92.88 13.76
C VAL A 108 10.33 91.55 14.50
N LEU A 109 9.41 91.19 15.40
CA LEU A 109 9.35 89.96 16.22
C LEU A 109 9.45 88.66 15.37
N PRO A 110 10.03 87.56 15.90
CA PRO A 110 9.86 86.24 15.29
C PRO A 110 8.41 85.77 15.41
N THR A 111 7.81 85.39 14.28
CA THR A 111 6.51 84.72 14.20
C THR A 111 6.56 83.31 14.83
N PRO A 112 5.44 82.78 15.37
CA PRO A 112 5.40 81.46 15.97
C PRO A 112 5.65 80.37 14.91
N VAL A 113 6.51 79.41 15.24
CA VAL A 113 6.70 78.18 14.45
C VAL A 113 5.33 77.49 14.28
N PRO A 114 4.90 77.13 13.07
CA PRO A 114 3.66 76.38 12.87
C PRO A 114 3.76 75.04 13.61
N GLN A 115 2.86 74.79 14.57
CA GLN A 115 2.77 73.50 15.24
C GLN A 115 2.53 72.41 14.18
N PRO A 116 3.37 71.36 14.11
CA PRO A 116 3.15 70.23 13.21
C PRO A 116 1.74 69.66 13.44
N GLN A 117 1.00 69.50 12.34
CA GLN A 117 -0.45 69.34 12.34
C GLN A 117 -0.87 68.03 13.04
N LEU A 118 -1.58 68.14 14.17
CA LEU A 118 -2.19 67.02 14.92
C LEU A 118 -3.02 66.05 14.04
N LYS A 119 -3.49 66.52 12.88
CA LYS A 119 -4.25 65.74 11.89
C LYS A 119 -3.48 64.58 11.25
N ASP A 120 -2.16 64.67 11.12
CA ASP A 120 -1.36 63.59 10.51
C ASP A 120 -1.11 62.45 11.50
N GLN A 121 -0.99 62.75 12.80
CA GLN A 121 -0.84 61.75 13.86
C GLN A 121 -2.12 60.94 14.07
N GLU A 122 -3.30 61.57 13.95
CA GLU A 122 -4.60 60.91 14.06
C GLU A 122 -4.84 59.91 12.91
N LYS A 123 -4.43 60.24 11.68
CA LYS A 123 -4.49 59.31 10.54
C LYS A 123 -3.58 58.10 10.72
N ILE A 124 -2.37 58.30 11.24
CA ILE A 124 -1.43 57.19 11.51
C ILE A 124 -2.00 56.26 12.59
N ALA A 125 -2.62 56.82 13.64
CA ALA A 125 -3.28 56.04 14.68
C ALA A 125 -4.49 55.25 14.15
N GLN A 126 -5.33 55.84 13.29
CA GLN A 126 -6.46 55.14 12.65
C GLN A 126 -6.00 53.99 11.74
N ILE A 127 -4.95 54.20 10.94
CA ILE A 127 -4.37 53.15 10.09
C ILE A 127 -3.78 52.01 10.95
N ALA A 128 -3.11 52.35 12.05
CA ALA A 128 -2.58 51.36 12.99
C ALA A 128 -3.71 50.54 13.65
N GLN A 129 -4.80 51.18 14.07
CA GLN A 129 -5.97 50.51 14.63
C GLN A 129 -6.67 49.60 13.60
N GLN A 130 -6.87 50.08 12.36
CA GLN A 130 -7.46 49.26 11.29
C GLN A 130 -6.59 48.04 10.96
N LYS A 131 -5.26 48.19 10.89
CA LYS A 131 -4.34 47.07 10.69
C LYS A 131 -4.37 46.08 11.85
N ALA A 132 -4.45 46.57 13.10
CA ALA A 132 -4.56 45.71 14.27
C ALA A 132 -5.89 44.92 14.28
N GLU A 133 -7.01 45.55 13.94
CA GLU A 133 -8.31 44.88 13.87
C GLU A 133 -8.36 43.85 12.73
N GLN A 134 -7.78 44.17 11.57
CA GLN A 134 -7.65 43.22 10.46
C GLN A 134 -6.77 42.02 10.83
N ALA A 135 -5.65 42.24 11.52
CA ALA A 135 -4.79 41.17 12.00
C ALA A 135 -5.49 40.28 13.03
N GLN A 136 -6.26 40.85 13.95
CA GLN A 136 -7.05 40.08 14.92
C GLN A 136 -8.14 39.24 14.22
N LYS A 137 -8.87 39.82 13.27
CA LYS A 137 -9.87 39.08 12.48
C LYS A 137 -9.24 37.94 11.67
N ALA A 138 -8.09 38.18 11.06
CA ALA A 138 -7.36 37.14 10.32
C ALA A 138 -6.89 36.00 11.25
N GLN A 139 -6.36 36.31 12.44
CA GLN A 139 -5.97 35.30 13.43
C GLN A 139 -7.17 34.50 13.95
N GLU A 140 -8.30 35.15 14.23
CA GLU A 140 -9.51 34.46 14.68
C GLU A 140 -10.07 33.53 13.58
N GLN A 141 -10.04 33.97 12.32
CA GLN A 141 -10.44 33.14 11.18
C GLN A 141 -9.52 31.92 11.01
N GLU A 142 -8.20 32.10 11.12
CA GLU A 142 -7.23 31.00 11.04
C GLU A 142 -7.43 30.00 12.19
N GLN A 143 -7.67 30.48 13.41
CA GLN A 143 -7.97 29.62 14.56
C GLN A 143 -9.27 28.84 14.36
N LYS A 144 -10.33 29.49 13.87
CA LYS A 144 -11.59 28.82 13.53
C LYS A 144 -11.40 27.76 12.46
N GLN A 145 -10.60 28.03 11.42
CA GLN A 145 -10.27 27.06 10.38
C GLN A 145 -9.49 25.87 10.93
N ARG A 146 -8.44 26.09 11.74
CA ARG A 146 -7.67 25.00 12.38
C ARG A 146 -8.57 24.14 13.28
N MET A 147 -9.44 24.75 14.07
CA MET A 147 -10.37 24.00 14.93
C MET A 147 -11.35 23.18 14.10
N ALA A 148 -11.90 23.73 13.01
CA ALA A 148 -12.80 23.01 12.10
C ALA A 148 -12.11 21.87 11.35
N GLU A 149 -10.83 22.02 11.00
CA GLU A 149 -10.04 20.95 10.38
C GLU A 149 -9.73 19.84 11.38
N LEU A 150 -9.31 20.18 12.60
CA LEU A 150 -9.05 19.21 13.66
C LEU A 150 -10.31 18.43 14.05
N THR A 151 -11.49 19.06 14.07
CA THR A 151 -12.75 18.33 14.32
C THR A 151 -13.08 17.38 13.19
N LYS A 152 -12.94 17.80 11.93
CA LYS A 152 -13.13 16.94 10.75
C LYS A 152 -12.18 15.74 10.74
N GLN A 153 -10.89 15.95 11.06
CA GLN A 153 -9.91 14.87 11.14
C GLN A 153 -10.28 13.87 12.24
N LYS A 154 -10.66 14.34 13.44
CA LYS A 154 -11.11 13.46 14.54
C LYS A 154 -12.36 12.68 14.19
N GLU A 155 -13.31 13.28 13.48
CA GLU A 155 -14.52 12.60 13.02
C GLU A 155 -14.21 11.52 11.99
N ALA A 156 -13.39 11.82 10.98
CA ALA A 156 -12.94 10.85 9.99
C ALA A 156 -12.19 9.67 10.65
N GLU A 157 -11.33 9.94 11.64
CA GLU A 157 -10.63 8.90 12.38
C GLU A 157 -11.58 8.00 13.19
N ARG A 158 -12.62 8.59 13.81
CA ARG A 158 -13.65 7.80 14.51
C ARG A 158 -14.43 6.90 13.55
N ILE A 159 -14.84 7.43 12.39
CA ILE A 159 -15.56 6.67 11.38
C ILE A 159 -14.69 5.51 10.86
N LEU A 160 -13.41 5.76 10.57
CA LEU A 160 -12.47 4.71 10.15
C LEU A 160 -12.29 3.62 11.23
N LYS A 161 -12.15 4.02 12.49
CA LYS A 161 -12.05 3.07 13.62
C LYS A 161 -13.31 2.24 13.80
N GLU A 162 -14.48 2.86 13.66
CA GLU A 162 -15.77 2.16 13.75
C GLU A 162 -15.95 1.17 12.61
N LEU A 163 -15.64 1.59 11.38
CA LEU A 163 -15.69 0.72 10.19
C LEU A 163 -14.73 -0.48 10.33
N ALA A 164 -13.51 -0.25 10.79
CA ALA A 164 -12.54 -1.32 11.04
C ALA A 164 -13.04 -2.30 12.13
N LYS A 165 -13.68 -1.79 13.19
CA LYS A 165 -14.26 -2.63 14.25
C LYS A 165 -15.44 -3.47 13.73
N VAL A 166 -16.33 -2.89 12.93
CA VAL A 166 -17.45 -3.60 12.32
C VAL A 166 -16.95 -4.69 11.36
N GLN A 167 -15.94 -4.38 10.53
CA GLN A 167 -15.32 -5.36 9.64
C GLN A 167 -14.65 -6.50 10.42
N ALA A 168 -13.89 -6.19 11.48
CA ALA A 168 -13.26 -7.20 12.33
C ALA A 168 -14.30 -8.10 13.01
N GLN A 169 -15.40 -7.53 13.50
CA GLN A 169 -16.49 -8.29 14.11
C GLN A 169 -17.21 -9.18 13.10
N SER A 170 -17.50 -8.67 11.89
CA SER A 170 -18.10 -9.44 10.81
C SER A 170 -17.20 -10.60 10.37
N GLN A 171 -15.89 -10.37 10.21
CA GLN A 171 -14.94 -11.43 9.89
C GLN A 171 -14.83 -12.48 11.01
N ALA A 172 -14.85 -12.05 12.28
CA ALA A 172 -14.83 -12.98 13.41
C ALA A 172 -16.09 -13.85 13.43
N GLN A 173 -17.27 -13.27 13.22
CA GLN A 173 -18.52 -14.00 13.13
C GLN A 173 -18.55 -14.97 11.94
N GLN A 174 -18.06 -14.54 10.77
CA GLN A 174 -17.97 -15.41 9.60
C GLN A 174 -17.03 -16.60 9.84
N ARG A 175 -15.90 -16.38 10.52
CA ARG A 175 -14.99 -17.47 10.91
C ARG A 175 -15.67 -18.47 11.84
N GLN A 176 -16.46 -18.00 12.81
CA GLN A 176 -17.20 -18.88 13.71
C GLN A 176 -18.23 -19.72 12.93
N VAL A 177 -19.04 -19.09 12.08
CA VAL A 177 -20.02 -19.80 11.23
C VAL A 177 -19.35 -20.83 10.32
N ASN A 178 -18.21 -20.49 9.71
CA ASN A 178 -17.46 -21.42 8.87
C ASN A 178 -16.92 -22.61 9.67
N LEU A 179 -16.40 -22.39 10.88
CA LEU A 179 -15.91 -23.45 11.77
C LEU A 179 -17.06 -24.35 12.24
N GLU A 180 -18.21 -23.80 12.58
CA GLU A 180 -19.41 -24.56 12.94
C GLU A 180 -19.92 -25.40 11.77
N LYS A 181 -19.93 -24.83 10.55
CA LYS A 181 -20.28 -25.56 9.34
C LYS A 181 -19.33 -26.72 9.08
N GLN A 182 -18.02 -26.50 9.15
CA GLN A 182 -17.01 -27.55 8.99
C GLN A 182 -17.19 -28.68 10.02
N LYS A 183 -17.48 -28.34 11.28
CA LYS A 183 -17.78 -29.36 12.31
C LYS A 183 -19.06 -30.12 11.96
N ALA A 184 -20.13 -29.45 11.56
CA ALA A 184 -21.38 -30.11 11.19
C ALA A 184 -21.19 -31.05 9.98
N GLU A 185 -20.43 -30.63 8.97
CA GLU A 185 -20.05 -31.46 7.81
C GLU A 185 -19.24 -32.70 8.24
N GLN A 186 -18.25 -32.53 9.13
CA GLN A 186 -17.49 -33.66 9.68
C GLN A 186 -18.36 -34.65 10.44
N LEU A 187 -19.31 -34.19 11.27
CA LEU A 187 -20.22 -35.08 11.97
C LEU A 187 -21.16 -35.82 11.01
N ALA A 188 -21.64 -35.15 9.95
CA ALA A 188 -22.50 -35.76 8.94
C ALA A 188 -21.75 -36.80 8.08
N ASP A 189 -20.49 -36.57 7.77
CA ASP A 189 -19.67 -37.54 7.03
C ASP A 189 -19.35 -38.77 7.89
N LEU A 190 -19.07 -38.57 9.19
CA LEU A 190 -18.89 -39.68 10.14
C LEU A 190 -20.16 -40.51 10.31
N SER A 191 -21.35 -39.87 10.38
CA SER A 191 -22.61 -40.60 10.49
C SER A 191 -22.92 -41.40 9.23
N LYS A 192 -22.73 -40.82 8.03
CA LYS A 192 -22.89 -41.53 6.75
C LYS A 192 -21.91 -42.70 6.61
N ALA A 193 -20.66 -42.53 7.03
CA ALA A 193 -19.69 -43.61 7.05
C ALA A 193 -20.12 -44.76 7.98
N SER A 194 -20.67 -44.43 9.16
CA SER A 194 -21.17 -45.43 10.11
C SER A 194 -22.43 -46.16 9.63
N GLU A 195 -23.33 -45.50 8.91
CA GLU A 195 -24.53 -46.11 8.33
C GLU A 195 -24.19 -47.02 7.13
N SER A 196 -23.21 -46.63 6.30
CA SER A 196 -22.73 -47.46 5.19
C SER A 196 -22.02 -48.75 5.66
N GLN A 197 -21.38 -48.72 6.83
CA GLN A 197 -20.75 -49.90 7.45
C GLN A 197 -21.77 -50.93 7.97
N ASN A 198 -23.03 -50.54 8.22
CA ASN A 198 -24.07 -51.43 8.74
C ASN A 198 -24.92 -52.09 7.64
N SER A 199 -24.73 -51.73 6.37
CA SER A 199 -25.57 -52.22 5.25
C SER A 199 -24.83 -53.03 4.18
N GLN A 200 -23.54 -53.35 4.35
CA GLN A 200 -22.78 -54.11 3.35
C GLN A 200 -22.09 -55.32 3.97
N ASN A 201 -22.82 -56.44 3.96
CA ASN A 201 -22.27 -57.78 4.02
C ASN A 201 -21.63 -58.08 2.65
N VAL A 202 -20.38 -57.66 2.45
CA VAL A 202 -19.57 -57.99 1.27
C VAL A 202 -18.17 -58.38 1.75
N PRO A 203 -17.65 -59.57 1.39
CA PRO A 203 -16.26 -59.93 1.69
C PRO A 203 -15.35 -59.18 0.72
N VAL A 204 -15.06 -57.92 1.03
CA VAL A 204 -13.97 -57.19 0.37
C VAL A 204 -12.67 -57.67 0.96
N ALA A 205 -11.84 -58.25 0.09
CA ALA A 205 -10.47 -58.61 0.36
C ALA A 205 -9.76 -57.44 1.06
N LYS A 206 -9.48 -57.63 2.35
CA LYS A 206 -8.42 -56.93 3.07
C LYS A 206 -7.09 -57.27 2.38
N GLN A 207 -6.77 -56.57 1.31
CA GLN A 207 -5.38 -56.33 0.98
C GLN A 207 -4.82 -55.43 2.07
N ALA A 208 -4.26 -56.13 3.06
CA ALA A 208 -3.31 -55.70 4.06
C ALA A 208 -2.84 -54.23 3.95
N MET A 209 -3.53 -53.34 4.68
CA MET A 209 -2.82 -52.51 5.65
C MET A 209 -3.01 -53.12 7.03
N THR A 210 -2.54 -54.36 7.18
CA THR A 210 -2.03 -54.86 8.46
C THR A 210 -0.89 -53.90 8.83
N GLY A 211 -1.03 -53.08 9.86
CA GLY A 211 -1.19 -53.52 11.23
C GLY A 211 0.17 -53.37 11.89
N GLN A 212 0.28 -52.45 12.85
CA GLN A 212 1.28 -52.47 13.93
C GLN A 212 2.75 -52.79 13.58
N ALA A 213 3.19 -52.60 12.34
CA ALA A 213 4.60 -52.42 12.04
C ALA A 213 4.91 -51.00 12.47
N GLY A 214 5.78 -50.83 13.47
CA GLY A 214 6.32 -49.51 13.76
C GLY A 214 6.84 -48.95 12.45
N ALA A 215 6.21 -47.89 11.94
CA ALA A 215 6.60 -47.33 10.66
C ALA A 215 8.10 -47.06 10.70
N SER A 216 8.89 -47.71 9.83
CA SER A 216 10.31 -47.37 9.78
C SER A 216 10.44 -45.89 9.42
N ASN A 217 11.55 -45.26 9.81
CA ASN A 217 11.81 -43.89 9.38
C ASN A 217 11.72 -43.77 7.85
N ASP A 218 12.16 -44.79 7.12
CA ASP A 218 12.10 -44.83 5.66
C ASP A 218 10.66 -44.81 5.11
N ALA A 219 9.74 -45.52 5.76
CA ALA A 219 8.32 -45.49 5.37
C ALA A 219 7.72 -44.09 5.58
N TYR A 220 8.14 -43.40 6.65
CA TYR A 220 7.72 -42.02 6.90
C TYR A 220 8.25 -41.07 5.83
N ILE A 221 9.55 -41.13 5.53
CA ILE A 221 10.17 -40.30 4.49
C ILE A 221 9.54 -40.56 3.11
N ALA A 222 9.24 -41.82 2.77
CA ALA A 222 8.55 -42.15 1.53
C ALA A 222 7.12 -41.56 1.47
N ALA A 223 6.39 -41.60 2.59
CA ALA A 223 5.06 -41.00 2.68
C ALA A 223 5.12 -39.47 2.48
N LEU A 224 6.12 -38.80 3.08
CA LEU A 224 6.36 -37.37 2.89
C LEU A 224 6.69 -37.04 1.44
N GLN A 225 7.63 -37.79 0.86
CA GLN A 225 8.05 -37.64 -0.53
C GLN A 225 6.83 -37.74 -1.47
N ASN A 226 5.97 -38.75 -1.27
CA ASN A 226 4.77 -38.94 -2.07
C ASN A 226 3.78 -37.79 -1.88
N ALA A 227 3.48 -37.39 -0.64
CA ALA A 227 2.53 -36.30 -0.35
C ALA A 227 2.98 -34.98 -1.00
N ILE A 228 4.27 -34.64 -0.92
CA ILE A 228 4.83 -33.42 -1.51
C ILE A 228 4.81 -33.52 -3.03
N THR A 229 5.22 -34.65 -3.60
CA THR A 229 5.25 -34.86 -5.06
C THR A 229 3.86 -34.73 -5.68
N GLN A 230 2.81 -35.28 -5.03
CA GLN A 230 1.42 -35.20 -5.52
C GLN A 230 0.88 -33.76 -5.55
N ASN A 231 1.38 -32.88 -4.67
CA ASN A 231 0.94 -31.48 -4.57
C ASN A 231 1.93 -30.52 -5.25
N TRP A 232 2.95 -31.05 -5.92
CA TRP A 232 3.98 -30.26 -6.55
C TRP A 232 3.61 -29.90 -7.99
N LEU A 233 3.37 -28.61 -8.22
CA LEU A 233 3.32 -28.02 -9.56
C LEU A 233 4.74 -27.88 -10.09
N ARG A 234 5.28 -28.99 -10.60
CA ARG A 234 6.65 -29.09 -11.11
C ARG A 234 6.81 -28.25 -12.39
N PRO A 235 7.75 -27.28 -12.42
CA PRO A 235 8.21 -26.65 -13.65
C PRO A 235 8.95 -27.62 -14.57
N ASP A 236 8.77 -27.49 -15.89
CA ASP A 236 9.34 -28.42 -16.89
C ASP A 236 10.88 -28.44 -16.92
N ASN A 237 11.54 -27.42 -16.37
CA ASN A 237 12.99 -27.24 -16.39
C ASN A 237 13.74 -27.92 -15.22
N ILE A 238 13.08 -28.77 -14.43
CA ILE A 238 13.73 -29.43 -13.28
C ILE A 238 14.19 -30.86 -13.63
N PRO A 239 15.50 -31.16 -13.51
CA PRO A 239 16.02 -32.50 -13.78
C PRO A 239 15.53 -33.51 -12.72
N ALA A 240 15.13 -34.70 -13.18
CA ALA A 240 14.83 -35.83 -12.31
C ALA A 240 16.11 -36.42 -11.67
N GLY A 241 15.95 -37.11 -10.54
CA GLY A 241 17.04 -37.81 -9.84
C GLY A 241 17.94 -36.92 -9.00
N VAL A 242 17.60 -35.63 -8.84
CA VAL A 242 18.35 -34.69 -8.01
C VAL A 242 17.74 -34.62 -6.61
N ASP A 243 18.61 -34.69 -5.59
CA ASP A 243 18.24 -34.58 -4.19
C ASP A 243 18.32 -33.12 -3.72
N CYS A 244 17.23 -32.61 -3.17
CA CYS A 244 17.11 -31.26 -2.64
C CYS A 244 16.82 -31.33 -1.14
N PRO A 245 17.79 -31.06 -0.26
CA PRO A 245 17.56 -31.04 1.18
C PRO A 245 16.63 -29.89 1.56
N VAL A 246 15.56 -30.21 2.28
CA VAL A 246 14.57 -29.24 2.77
C VAL A 246 14.40 -29.38 4.28
N ASP A 247 14.23 -28.25 4.94
CA ASP A 247 13.91 -28.15 6.35
C ASP A 247 12.43 -27.79 6.51
N ILE A 248 11.71 -28.61 7.28
CA ILE A 248 10.28 -28.47 7.49
C ILE A 248 10.00 -28.44 8.98
N VAL A 249 9.24 -27.42 9.39
CA VAL A 249 8.67 -27.30 10.72
C VAL A 249 7.18 -27.55 10.65
N GLN A 250 6.71 -28.49 11.46
CA GLN A 250 5.33 -28.95 11.52
C GLN A 250 4.85 -29.15 12.97
N ILE A 251 3.54 -29.13 13.18
CA ILE A 251 2.91 -29.41 14.48
C ILE A 251 2.27 -30.81 14.49
N PRO A 252 2.00 -31.39 15.67
CA PRO A 252 1.27 -32.66 15.77
C PRO A 252 -0.04 -32.59 14.97
N GLY A 253 -0.28 -33.61 14.14
CA GLY A 253 -1.34 -33.60 13.12
C GLY A 253 -0.84 -33.28 11.70
N GLY A 254 0.45 -32.97 11.52
CA GLY A 254 1.10 -32.85 10.21
C GLY A 254 0.98 -31.47 9.55
N GLN A 255 0.35 -30.50 10.21
CA GLN A 255 0.24 -29.14 9.67
C GLN A 255 1.63 -28.49 9.59
N VAL A 256 1.99 -28.01 8.40
CA VAL A 256 3.27 -27.32 8.15
C VAL A 256 3.16 -25.86 8.57
N ILE A 257 4.12 -25.39 9.35
CA ILE A 257 4.24 -23.98 9.76
C ILE A 257 5.42 -23.27 9.10
N SER A 258 6.46 -24.01 8.70
CA SER A 258 7.58 -23.47 7.92
C SER A 258 8.16 -24.53 7.00
N ALA A 259 8.53 -24.13 5.78
CA ALA A 259 9.28 -24.95 4.84
C ALA A 259 10.36 -24.09 4.19
N LYS A 260 11.60 -24.55 4.24
CA LYS A 260 12.76 -23.85 3.67
C LYS A 260 13.65 -24.82 2.93
N VAL A 261 14.05 -24.48 1.72
CA VAL A 261 15.04 -25.27 1.00
C VAL A 261 16.44 -24.89 1.49
N LEU A 262 17.27 -25.88 1.81
CA LEU A 262 18.63 -25.62 2.28
C LEU A 262 19.54 -25.15 1.13
N PRO A 263 20.59 -24.35 1.42
CA PRO A 263 21.48 -23.83 0.39
C PRO A 263 22.20 -24.90 -0.44
N SER A 264 22.38 -26.09 0.13
CA SER A 264 22.98 -27.26 -0.53
C SER A 264 22.10 -27.87 -1.63
N CYS A 265 20.85 -27.44 -1.77
CA CYS A 265 20.01 -27.85 -2.88
C CYS A 265 20.50 -27.21 -4.21
N PRO A 266 20.77 -28.01 -5.25
CA PRO A 266 21.34 -27.55 -6.52
C PRO A 266 20.33 -26.85 -7.45
N PHE A 267 19.08 -26.67 -7.01
CA PHE A 267 18.05 -25.99 -7.77
C PHE A 267 18.26 -24.48 -7.87
N ASP A 268 17.74 -23.88 -8.95
CA ASP A 268 17.64 -22.44 -9.08
C ASP A 268 16.60 -21.85 -8.09
N ALA A 269 16.57 -20.53 -7.94
CA ALA A 269 15.69 -19.87 -6.98
C ALA A 269 14.19 -20.17 -7.26
N ALA A 270 13.81 -20.23 -8.53
CA ALA A 270 12.42 -20.49 -8.92
C ALA A 270 11.98 -21.94 -8.57
N ALA A 271 12.83 -22.92 -8.83
CA ALA A 271 12.60 -24.32 -8.48
C ALA A 271 12.62 -24.52 -6.95
N LYS A 272 13.50 -23.84 -6.22
CA LYS A 272 13.50 -23.85 -4.74
C LYS A 272 12.15 -23.34 -4.21
N HIS A 273 11.68 -22.19 -4.67
CA HIS A 273 10.36 -21.67 -4.29
C HIS A 273 9.21 -22.59 -4.72
N SER A 274 9.33 -23.27 -5.86
CA SER A 274 8.32 -24.24 -6.30
C SER A 274 8.21 -25.42 -5.33
N VAL A 275 9.35 -25.95 -4.84
CA VAL A 275 9.39 -27.02 -3.83
C VAL A 275 8.83 -26.53 -2.49
N GLU A 276 9.20 -25.34 -2.03
CA GLU A 276 8.65 -24.75 -0.79
C GLU A 276 7.12 -24.66 -0.86
N ASN A 277 6.59 -24.14 -1.97
CA ASN A 277 5.15 -24.04 -2.20
C ASN A 277 4.48 -25.42 -2.28
N ALA A 278 5.16 -26.44 -2.82
CA ALA A 278 4.64 -27.81 -2.82
C ALA A 278 4.48 -28.37 -1.41
N ILE A 279 5.43 -28.11 -0.52
CA ILE A 279 5.38 -28.54 0.88
C ILE A 279 4.21 -27.85 1.60
N TYR A 280 4.03 -26.55 1.40
CA TYR A 280 2.88 -25.84 1.97
C TYR A 280 1.54 -26.36 1.43
N ARG A 281 1.47 -26.69 0.12
CA ARG A 281 0.27 -27.28 -0.50
C ARG A 281 -0.01 -28.71 -0.01
N ALA A 282 1.03 -29.47 0.31
CA ALA A 282 0.91 -30.82 0.86
C ALA A 282 0.48 -30.84 2.33
N SER A 283 0.30 -29.67 2.98
CA SER A 283 -0.16 -29.60 4.35
C SER A 283 -1.65 -29.98 4.46
N PRO A 284 -2.05 -30.86 5.40
CA PRO A 284 -1.21 -31.51 6.40
C PRO A 284 -0.41 -32.72 5.85
N LEU A 285 0.87 -32.80 6.22
CA LEU A 285 1.73 -33.94 5.93
C LEU A 285 1.24 -35.22 6.64
N PRO A 286 1.59 -36.42 6.14
CA PRO A 286 1.22 -37.68 6.76
C PRO A 286 1.63 -37.71 8.23
N TYR A 287 0.68 -38.00 9.12
CA TYR A 287 0.91 -38.08 10.57
C TYR A 287 0.32 -39.36 11.17
N LYS A 288 -0.88 -39.75 10.72
CA LYS A 288 -1.57 -40.96 11.18
C LYS A 288 -0.75 -42.20 10.81
N GLY A 289 -0.43 -43.03 11.80
CA GLY A 289 0.42 -44.22 11.65
C GLY A 289 1.93 -43.95 11.73
N PHE A 290 2.34 -42.68 11.81
CA PHE A 290 3.73 -42.24 11.92
C PHE A 290 3.99 -41.42 13.19
N GLU A 291 3.11 -41.49 14.19
CA GLU A 291 3.17 -40.65 15.39
C GLU A 291 4.46 -40.85 16.19
N LYS A 292 5.09 -42.03 16.09
CA LYS A 292 6.36 -42.34 16.78
C LYS A 292 7.59 -41.77 16.05
N GLN A 293 7.47 -41.52 14.75
CA GLN A 293 8.51 -41.05 13.84
C GLN A 293 8.41 -39.53 13.62
N PHE A 294 7.26 -38.96 13.98
CA PHE A 294 7.02 -37.53 13.95
C PHE A 294 8.13 -36.78 14.68
N ARG A 295 8.68 -35.77 14.00
CA ARG A 295 9.46 -34.71 14.63
C ARG A 295 8.89 -33.36 14.21
N ARG A 296 8.99 -32.40 15.13
CA ARG A 296 8.55 -31.02 14.90
C ARG A 296 9.35 -30.36 13.79
N GLU A 297 10.65 -30.60 13.77
CA GLU A 297 11.59 -30.10 12.78
C GLU A 297 12.24 -31.31 12.12
N ILE A 298 12.14 -31.39 10.79
CA ILE A 298 12.67 -32.47 9.98
C ILE A 298 13.46 -31.88 8.82
N THR A 299 14.69 -32.38 8.66
CA THR A 299 15.45 -32.19 7.43
C THR A 299 15.35 -33.48 6.63
N PHE A 300 14.80 -33.41 5.42
CA PHE A 300 14.74 -34.56 4.53
C PHE A 300 15.15 -34.20 3.11
N ASN A 301 15.72 -35.16 2.39
CA ASN A 301 16.17 -34.98 1.01
C ASN A 301 15.01 -35.25 0.06
N PHE A 302 14.44 -34.20 -0.50
CA PHE A 302 13.37 -34.31 -1.48
C PHE A 302 13.95 -34.72 -2.84
N ARG A 303 13.53 -35.90 -3.34
CA ARG A 303 14.02 -36.44 -4.61
C ARG A 303 12.99 -36.26 -5.72
N VAL A 304 13.41 -35.68 -6.82
CA VAL A 304 12.55 -35.50 -8.01
C VAL A 304 12.41 -36.85 -8.72
N THR A 305 11.28 -37.54 -8.54
CA THR A 305 10.97 -38.74 -9.32
C THR A 305 10.56 -38.34 -10.73
N SER A 306 11.03 -39.04 -11.77
CA SER A 306 10.48 -38.87 -13.12
C SER A 306 8.98 -39.20 -13.04
N SER A 307 8.11 -38.25 -13.39
CA SER A 307 6.68 -38.52 -13.51
C SER A 307 6.49 -39.66 -14.51
N GLN A 308 5.72 -40.68 -14.14
CA GLN A 308 5.15 -41.62 -15.13
C GLN A 308 4.08 -40.90 -15.93
#